data_AF-A0A5C6FVQ3-F1
#
_entry.id   AF-A0A5C6FVQ3-F1
#
_cell.length_a   1.000
_cell.length_b   1.000
_cell.length_c   1.000
_cell.angle_alpha   90.00
_cell.angle_beta   90.00
_cell.angle_gamma   90.00
#
_symmetry.space_group_name_H-M   'P 1'
#
loop_
_entity.id
_entity.type
_entity.pdbx_description
1 polymer ?
#
loop_
_entity_poly.entity_id
_entity_poly.type
_entity_poly.pdbx_seq_one_letter_code
_entity_poly.pdbx_strand_id
1 'polypeptide(L)'
;MRPIISIALLGLALLMCGCKSADLSVATLPLRDLLEIPGANLPVSMRYRNWTDARGSGSCVIASAAYNHNWAGDPETARDWRRRYAGGQTETSIRAKHDAAQIPYYFTRSANAGFLDWVSRTRRSALIWFYPRHCVNFAGFSKDPMRPTDPNEYAWLCDNNRPMQFIRVPKERFLREWAGYGGFALARESPPLPPPLFDAVEPTSSSSK
;
A
#
# COMPACT_ATOMS: atom_id res chain seq x y z
N MET A 1 -9.79 77.52 -25.10
CA MET A 1 -10.54 76.26 -24.92
C MET A 1 -9.62 75.10 -25.28
N ARG A 2 -8.83 74.64 -24.30
CA ARG A 2 -8.89 73.33 -23.63
C ARG A 2 -8.33 72.15 -24.47
N PRO A 3 -7.11 71.65 -24.14
CA PRO A 3 -6.48 70.50 -24.77
C PRO A 3 -7.06 69.22 -24.15
N ILE A 4 -8.29 68.86 -24.52
CA ILE A 4 -8.95 67.64 -23.99
C ILE A 4 -8.75 66.43 -24.92
N ILE A 5 -8.39 66.68 -26.19
CA ILE A 5 -8.37 65.63 -27.22
C ILE A 5 -7.14 64.71 -27.09
N SER A 6 -6.02 65.20 -26.55
CA SER A 6 -4.77 64.41 -26.46
C SER A 6 -4.73 63.41 -25.30
N ILE A 7 -5.54 63.58 -24.25
CA ILE A 7 -5.58 62.66 -23.10
C ILE A 7 -6.46 61.43 -23.40
N ALA A 8 -7.52 61.61 -24.20
CA ALA A 8 -8.42 60.53 -24.58
C ALA A 8 -7.75 59.46 -25.46
N LEU A 9 -6.81 59.87 -26.33
CA LEU A 9 -6.05 58.96 -27.20
C LEU A 9 -4.97 58.17 -26.45
N LEU A 10 -4.39 58.74 -25.39
CA LEU A 10 -3.40 58.04 -24.56
C LEU A 10 -4.05 57.04 -23.59
N GLY A 11 -5.26 57.33 -23.10
CA GLY A 11 -6.04 56.42 -22.26
C GLY A 11 -6.54 55.18 -23.00
N LEU A 12 -6.84 55.29 -24.29
CA LEU A 12 -7.30 54.17 -25.12
C LEU A 12 -6.17 53.21 -25.51
N ALA A 13 -4.93 53.71 -25.65
CA ALA A 13 -3.77 52.87 -25.96
C ALA A 13 -3.35 51.96 -24.79
N LEU A 14 -3.60 52.37 -23.54
CA LEU A 14 -3.27 51.60 -22.34
C LEU A 14 -4.25 50.43 -22.06
N LEU A 15 -5.45 50.46 -22.64
CA LEU A 15 -6.44 49.38 -22.54
C LEU A 15 -6.18 48.21 -23.50
N MET A 16 -5.27 48.37 -24.46
CA MET A 16 -4.92 47.36 -25.47
C MET A 16 -3.66 46.55 -25.14
N CYS A 17 -3.02 46.78 -23.99
CA CYS A 17 -2.04 45.85 -23.43
C CYS A 17 -2.76 44.63 -22.85
N GLY A 18 -3.36 43.84 -23.74
CA GLY A 18 -3.87 42.53 -23.40
C GLY A 18 -2.74 41.69 -22.82
N CYS A 19 -2.89 41.28 -21.57
CA CYS A 19 -2.10 40.20 -21.00
C CYS A 19 -2.23 39.01 -21.95
N LYS A 20 -1.19 38.73 -22.74
CA LYS A 20 -1.02 37.41 -23.34
C LYS A 20 -0.89 36.45 -22.18
N SER A 21 -2.00 35.84 -21.77
CA SER A 21 -1.94 34.58 -21.06
C SER A 21 -1.19 33.65 -22.00
N ALA A 22 0.09 33.44 -21.74
CA ALA A 22 0.79 32.34 -22.34
C ALA A 22 -0.02 31.11 -21.93
N ASP A 23 -0.63 30.45 -22.91
CA ASP A 23 -1.19 29.12 -22.70
C ASP A 23 -0.03 28.28 -22.19
N LEU A 24 0.00 28.09 -20.87
CA LEU A 24 0.83 27.10 -20.23
C LEU A 24 0.33 25.78 -20.76
N SER A 25 0.95 25.32 -21.85
CA SER A 25 0.87 23.95 -22.30
C SER A 25 1.47 23.09 -21.19
N VAL A 26 0.63 22.73 -20.22
CA VAL A 26 0.94 21.66 -19.27
C VAL A 26 0.98 20.40 -20.12
N ALA A 27 2.19 20.02 -20.53
CA ALA A 27 2.40 18.70 -21.08
C ALA A 27 2.09 17.72 -19.96
N THR A 28 0.88 17.15 -19.97
CA THR A 28 0.59 15.98 -19.15
C THR A 28 1.56 14.91 -19.60
N LEU A 29 2.62 14.69 -18.81
CA LEU A 29 3.43 13.50 -18.96
C LEU A 29 2.45 12.33 -18.95
N PRO A 30 2.59 11.35 -19.86
CA PRO A 30 1.76 10.17 -19.77
C PRO A 30 1.90 9.67 -18.34
N LEU A 31 0.76 9.47 -17.66
CA LEU A 31 0.75 8.76 -16.39
C LEU A 31 1.45 7.44 -16.73
N ARG A 32 2.74 7.31 -16.38
CA ARG A 32 3.32 5.99 -16.32
C ARG A 32 2.48 5.36 -15.23
N ASP A 33 1.73 4.33 -15.61
CA ASP A 33 1.24 3.35 -14.66
C ASP A 33 2.48 2.76 -13.98
N LEU A 34 3.06 3.51 -13.04
CA LEU A 34 4.01 3.03 -12.07
C LEU A 34 3.17 2.15 -11.16
N LEU A 35 2.83 0.98 -11.69
CA LEU A 35 2.17 -0.06 -10.95
C LEU A 35 3.16 -0.45 -9.85
N GLU A 36 2.87 0.02 -8.65
CA GLU A 36 3.65 -0.34 -7.47
C GLU A 36 3.63 -1.87 -7.33
N ILE A 37 4.82 -2.47 -7.34
CA ILE A 37 5.02 -3.91 -7.22
C ILE A 37 5.92 -4.18 -6.00
N PRO A 38 5.46 -4.97 -5.02
CA PRO A 38 4.13 -5.60 -4.96
C PRO A 38 2.97 -4.63 -4.73
N GLY A 39 1.74 -5.07 -4.98
CA GLY A 39 0.56 -4.20 -4.85
C GLY A 39 0.36 -3.65 -3.43
N ALA A 40 0.75 -4.42 -2.42
CA ALA A 40 0.95 -3.96 -1.04
C ALA A 40 2.44 -3.86 -0.71
N ASN A 41 3.08 -2.77 -1.10
CA ASN A 41 4.51 -2.57 -0.96
C ASN A 41 4.84 -1.66 0.23
N LEU A 42 4.50 -2.13 1.44
CA LEU A 42 4.78 -1.39 2.66
C LEU A 42 6.30 -1.12 2.81
N PRO A 43 6.75 0.12 3.11
CA PRO A 43 8.18 0.42 3.31
C PRO A 43 8.82 -0.40 4.44
N VAL A 44 10.11 -0.71 4.33
CA VAL A 44 10.83 -1.54 5.32
C VAL A 44 10.72 -0.99 6.74
N SER A 45 10.76 0.34 6.92
CA SER A 45 10.62 1.01 8.21
C SER A 45 9.27 0.77 8.90
N MET A 46 8.25 0.36 8.16
CA MET A 46 6.91 0.06 8.66
C MET A 46 6.65 -1.46 8.78
N ARG A 47 7.61 -2.31 8.41
CA ARG A 47 7.49 -3.76 8.54
C ARG A 47 7.99 -4.21 9.91
N TYR A 48 7.19 -5.01 10.60
CA TYR A 48 7.62 -5.59 11.87
C TYR A 48 8.35 -6.91 11.66
N ARG A 49 9.56 -7.01 12.23
CA ARG A 49 10.22 -8.31 12.45
C ARG A 49 9.46 -9.07 13.53
N ASN A 50 9.26 -10.38 13.34
CA ASN A 50 8.71 -11.31 14.31
C ASN A 50 9.40 -11.17 15.69
N TRP A 51 8.65 -11.24 16.79
CA TRP A 51 9.14 -11.19 18.17
C TRP A 51 8.53 -12.31 19.00
N THR A 52 9.08 -12.58 20.19
CA THR A 52 8.57 -13.64 21.06
C THR A 52 7.80 -13.09 22.25
N ASP A 53 6.88 -13.91 22.78
CA ASP A 53 6.32 -13.70 24.12
C ASP A 53 7.27 -14.24 25.22
N ALA A 54 6.85 -14.13 26.48
CA ALA A 54 7.61 -14.62 27.63
C ALA A 54 7.84 -16.14 27.63
N ARG A 55 7.12 -16.91 26.81
CA ARG A 55 7.25 -18.37 26.66
C ARG A 55 8.06 -18.75 25.42
N GLY A 56 8.63 -17.77 24.71
CA GLY A 56 9.40 -18.00 23.49
C GLY A 56 8.56 -18.25 22.23
N SER A 57 7.24 -18.07 22.28
CA SER A 57 6.37 -18.26 21.11
C SER A 57 6.41 -17.04 20.20
N GLY A 58 6.60 -17.26 18.89
CA GLY A 58 6.70 -16.20 17.89
C GLY A 58 5.37 -15.48 17.61
N SER A 59 5.44 -14.20 17.32
CA SER A 59 4.34 -13.28 17.03
C SER A 59 4.02 -13.14 15.54
N CYS A 60 4.44 -14.09 14.69
CA CYS A 60 4.37 -13.97 13.22
C CYS A 60 2.99 -13.55 12.70
N VAL A 61 1.91 -14.03 13.33
CA VAL A 61 0.54 -13.66 13.01
C VAL A 61 0.22 -12.21 13.40
N ILE A 62 0.68 -11.77 14.57
CA ILE A 62 0.51 -10.38 15.04
C ILE A 62 1.34 -9.42 14.19
N ALA A 63 2.58 -9.79 13.87
CA ALA A 63 3.44 -9.02 12.96
C ALA A 63 2.76 -8.86 11.58
N SER A 64 2.13 -9.92 11.08
CA SER A 64 1.42 -9.89 9.81
C SER A 64 0.11 -9.07 9.85
N ALA A 65 -0.61 -9.10 10.98
CA ALA A 65 -1.75 -8.21 11.19
C ALA A 65 -1.32 -6.74 11.25
N ALA A 66 -0.23 -6.44 11.95
CA ALA A 66 0.34 -5.09 12.02
C ALA A 66 0.78 -4.55 10.65
N TYR A 67 1.30 -5.42 9.76
CA TYR A 67 1.53 -5.07 8.36
C TYR A 67 0.24 -4.63 7.66
N ASN A 68 -0.85 -5.40 7.81
CA ASN A 68 -2.16 -5.04 7.22
C ASN A 68 -2.67 -3.70 7.76
N HIS A 69 -2.46 -3.40 9.06
CA HIS A 69 -2.85 -2.11 9.64
C HIS A 69 -2.05 -0.95 9.05
N ASN A 70 -0.72 -1.07 9.01
CA ASN A 70 0.15 -0.07 8.40
C ASN A 70 -0.20 0.18 6.92
N TRP A 71 -0.43 -0.89 6.16
CA TRP A 71 -0.78 -0.79 4.75
C TRP A 71 -2.16 -0.17 4.52
N ALA A 72 -3.11 -0.41 5.44
CA ALA A 72 -4.41 0.26 5.44
C ALA A 72 -4.37 1.74 5.87
N GLY A 73 -3.18 2.33 6.08
CA GLY A 73 -3.02 3.71 6.53
C GLY A 73 -3.29 3.93 8.01
N ASP A 74 -3.19 2.87 8.82
CA ASP A 74 -3.54 2.89 10.25
C ASP A 74 -2.33 2.47 11.12
N PRO A 75 -1.29 3.32 11.17
CA PRO A 75 -0.05 2.98 11.88
C PRO A 75 -0.19 3.03 13.39
N GLU A 76 -1.20 3.71 13.93
CA GLU A 76 -1.47 3.73 15.36
C GLU A 76 -1.91 2.35 15.85
N THR A 77 -2.90 1.75 15.18
CA THR A 77 -3.34 0.38 15.43
C THR A 77 -2.19 -0.60 15.24
N ALA A 78 -1.36 -0.44 14.21
CA ALA A 78 -0.20 -1.30 14.00
C ALA A 78 0.78 -1.28 15.20
N ARG A 79 1.11 -0.09 15.72
CA ARG A 79 1.97 0.07 16.92
C ARG A 79 1.33 -0.51 18.16
N ASP A 80 0.03 -0.32 18.32
CA ASP A 80 -0.71 -0.82 19.47
C ASP A 80 -0.80 -2.35 19.47
N TRP A 81 -1.00 -2.99 18.31
CA TRP A 81 -0.94 -4.44 18.15
C TRP A 81 0.44 -4.98 18.54
N ARG A 82 1.50 -4.31 18.08
CA ARG A 82 2.88 -4.65 18.41
C ARG A 82 3.16 -4.60 19.92
N ARG A 83 2.52 -3.66 20.62
CA ARG A 83 2.67 -3.46 22.07
C ARG A 83 1.84 -4.46 22.88
N ARG A 84 0.59 -4.71 22.50
CA ARG A 84 -0.38 -5.49 23.28
C ARG A 84 -0.28 -6.99 23.08
N TYR A 85 0.19 -7.44 21.92
CA TYR A 85 0.11 -8.84 21.54
C TYR A 85 1.47 -9.43 21.16
N ALA A 86 1.64 -10.70 21.53
CA ALA A 86 2.76 -11.56 21.18
C ALA A 86 2.28 -13.02 21.18
N GLY A 87 3.18 -13.96 20.89
CA GLY A 87 2.89 -15.38 20.95
C GLY A 87 2.11 -15.92 19.76
N GLY A 88 2.08 -17.25 19.66
CA GLY A 88 1.43 -17.97 18.58
C GLY A 88 -0.08 -17.68 18.54
N GLN A 89 -0.62 -17.55 17.34
CA GLN A 89 -2.05 -17.33 17.12
C GLN A 89 -2.61 -18.39 16.19
N THR A 90 -3.89 -18.70 16.37
CA THR A 90 -4.69 -19.47 15.43
C THR A 90 -5.59 -18.52 14.64
N GLU A 91 -6.26 -19.05 13.62
CA GLU A 91 -7.29 -18.32 12.87
C GLU A 91 -8.41 -17.81 13.79
N THR A 92 -8.78 -18.57 14.81
CA THR A 92 -9.80 -18.16 15.79
C THR A 92 -9.29 -17.03 16.67
N SER A 93 -8.05 -17.13 17.18
CA SER A 93 -7.55 -16.12 18.12
C SER A 93 -7.23 -14.79 17.44
N ILE A 94 -6.73 -14.80 16.19
CA ILE A 94 -6.48 -13.54 15.47
C ILE A 94 -7.79 -12.82 15.10
N ARG A 95 -8.82 -13.59 14.74
CA ARG A 95 -10.16 -13.05 14.47
C ARG A 95 -10.81 -12.46 15.71
N ALA A 96 -10.77 -13.18 16.83
CA ALA A 96 -11.28 -12.68 18.10
C ALA A 96 -10.60 -11.36 18.53
N LYS A 97 -9.31 -11.16 18.21
CA LYS A 97 -8.61 -9.88 18.45
C LYS A 97 -9.10 -8.75 17.54
N HIS A 98 -9.41 -9.04 16.28
CA HIS A 98 -10.02 -8.07 15.38
C HIS A 98 -11.44 -7.71 15.85
N ASP A 99 -12.25 -8.71 16.20
CA ASP A 99 -13.61 -8.53 16.72
C ASP A 99 -13.60 -7.68 18.01
N ALA A 100 -12.72 -8.01 18.97
CA ALA A 100 -12.59 -7.28 20.24
C ALA A 100 -12.12 -5.83 20.07
N ALA A 101 -11.40 -5.53 18.98
CA ALA A 101 -11.00 -4.18 18.65
C ALA A 101 -11.93 -3.49 17.65
N GLN A 102 -13.05 -4.14 17.29
CA GLN A 102 -14.03 -3.65 16.33
C GLN A 102 -13.40 -3.27 14.97
N ILE A 103 -12.39 -4.03 14.54
CA ILE A 103 -11.76 -3.85 13.22
C ILE A 103 -12.40 -4.81 12.23
N PRO A 104 -13.11 -4.30 11.20
CA PRO A 104 -13.73 -5.17 10.20
C PRO A 104 -12.70 -5.84 9.29
N TYR A 105 -12.97 -7.11 8.96
CA TYR A 105 -12.10 -7.94 8.14
C TYR A 105 -12.90 -8.93 7.29
N TYR A 106 -12.27 -9.38 6.22
CA TYR A 106 -12.71 -10.55 5.45
C TYR A 106 -11.70 -11.68 5.63
N PHE A 107 -12.17 -12.92 5.53
CA PHE A 107 -11.28 -14.08 5.63
C PHE A 107 -11.77 -15.25 4.78
N THR A 108 -10.88 -16.20 4.54
CA THR A 108 -11.19 -17.53 4.00
C THR A 108 -10.46 -18.60 4.81
N ARG A 109 -11.01 -19.81 4.82
CA ARG A 109 -10.45 -21.03 5.43
C ARG A 109 -10.27 -22.17 4.42
N SER A 110 -10.58 -21.91 3.15
CA SER A 110 -10.79 -22.95 2.15
C SER A 110 -9.95 -22.74 0.90
N ALA A 111 -8.80 -22.06 1.05
CA ALA A 111 -7.88 -21.77 -0.05
C ALA A 111 -8.57 -21.11 -1.26
N ASN A 112 -9.53 -20.21 -1.01
CA ASN A 112 -10.27 -19.56 -2.09
C ASN A 112 -9.34 -18.63 -2.87
N ALA A 113 -8.90 -19.05 -4.07
CA ALA A 113 -8.04 -18.24 -4.93
C ALA A 113 -8.68 -16.88 -5.29
N GLY A 114 -10.00 -16.85 -5.50
CA GLY A 114 -10.75 -15.62 -5.77
C GLY A 114 -10.67 -14.60 -4.63
N PHE A 115 -10.46 -15.05 -3.38
CA PHE A 115 -10.19 -14.15 -2.26
C PHE A 115 -8.86 -13.42 -2.46
N LEU A 116 -7.78 -14.12 -2.83
CA LEU A 116 -6.47 -13.50 -3.06
C LEU A 116 -6.38 -12.70 -4.36
N ASP A 117 -7.17 -13.07 -5.38
CA ASP A 117 -7.37 -12.23 -6.56
C ASP A 117 -8.07 -10.92 -6.20
N TRP A 118 -9.11 -10.97 -5.35
CA TRP A 118 -9.76 -9.77 -4.81
C TRP A 118 -8.81 -8.92 -3.97
N VAL A 119 -8.03 -9.53 -3.07
CA VAL A 119 -6.99 -8.83 -2.29
C VAL A 119 -6.02 -8.10 -3.23
N SER A 120 -5.51 -8.79 -4.25
CA SER A 120 -4.56 -8.22 -5.23
C SER A 120 -5.18 -7.06 -6.01
N ARG A 121 -6.37 -7.28 -6.60
CA ARG A 121 -7.06 -6.28 -7.44
C ARG A 121 -7.43 -5.02 -6.68
N THR A 122 -7.70 -5.16 -5.37
CA THR A 122 -8.04 -4.04 -4.51
C THR A 122 -6.85 -3.50 -3.73
N ARG A 123 -5.64 -3.93 -4.10
CA ARG A 123 -4.36 -3.54 -3.49
C ARG A 123 -4.31 -3.79 -1.98
N ARG A 124 -5.11 -4.69 -1.42
CA ARG A 124 -5.01 -5.05 0.00
C ARG A 124 -3.79 -5.96 0.23
N SER A 125 -3.35 -6.04 1.47
CA SER A 125 -2.54 -7.15 1.94
C SER A 125 -3.41 -8.13 2.72
N ALA A 126 -3.00 -9.39 2.75
CA ALA A 126 -3.61 -10.41 3.60
C ALA A 126 -2.54 -11.10 4.43
N LEU A 127 -2.82 -11.37 5.70
CA LEU A 127 -2.01 -12.33 6.46
C LEU A 127 -2.47 -13.74 6.08
N ILE A 128 -1.53 -14.66 5.87
CA ILE A 128 -1.82 -16.02 5.38
C ILE A 128 -1.01 -17.07 6.14
N TRP A 129 -1.54 -18.29 6.23
CA TRP A 129 -0.73 -19.46 6.61
C TRP A 129 0.10 -19.91 5.42
N PHE A 130 1.41 -19.71 5.49
CA PHE A 130 2.33 -20.14 4.46
C PHE A 130 3.65 -20.51 5.14
N TYR A 131 4.13 -21.72 4.86
CA TYR A 131 5.14 -22.48 5.61
C TYR A 131 4.61 -23.14 6.91
N PRO A 132 5.25 -24.23 7.37
CA PRO A 132 4.86 -24.91 8.61
C PRO A 132 4.92 -23.99 9.82
N ARG A 133 3.81 -23.87 10.55
CA ARG A 133 3.69 -23.08 11.80
C ARG A 133 4.13 -21.61 11.63
N HIS A 134 3.94 -21.04 10.44
CA HIS A 134 4.34 -19.68 10.16
C HIS A 134 3.27 -18.90 9.41
N CYS A 135 3.31 -17.58 9.60
CA CYS A 135 2.41 -16.63 8.99
C CYS A 135 3.24 -15.55 8.30
N VAL A 136 2.83 -15.18 7.10
CA VAL A 136 3.45 -14.11 6.31
C VAL A 136 2.35 -13.20 5.75
N ASN A 137 2.73 -12.06 5.19
CA ASN A 137 1.80 -11.25 4.41
C ASN A 137 1.88 -11.61 2.93
N PHE A 138 0.73 -11.92 2.35
CA PHE A 138 0.51 -11.82 0.93
C PHE A 138 0.38 -10.34 0.54
N ALA A 139 1.26 -9.91 -0.36
CA ALA A 139 1.37 -8.53 -0.84
C ALA A 139 0.80 -8.33 -2.26
N GLY A 140 0.14 -9.35 -2.81
CA GLY A 140 -0.51 -9.29 -4.11
C GLY A 140 0.13 -10.19 -5.16
N PHE A 141 -0.64 -10.44 -6.22
CA PHE A 141 -0.17 -11.04 -7.45
C PHE A 141 0.31 -9.96 -8.42
N SER A 142 1.48 -10.18 -9.03
CA SER A 142 1.92 -9.37 -10.18
C SER A 142 3.01 -10.09 -10.97
N LYS A 143 3.30 -9.59 -12.18
CA LYS A 143 4.53 -9.94 -12.90
C LYS A 143 5.77 -9.40 -12.18
N ASP A 144 6.91 -9.96 -12.51
CA ASP A 144 8.21 -9.51 -12.01
C ASP A 144 8.71 -8.30 -12.82
N PRO A 145 8.85 -7.10 -12.23
CA PRO A 145 9.27 -5.92 -12.96
C PRO A 145 10.72 -6.02 -13.45
N MET A 146 11.53 -6.88 -12.82
CA MET A 146 12.91 -7.14 -13.25
C MET A 146 13.00 -8.18 -14.37
N ARG A 147 11.89 -8.86 -14.69
CA ARG A 147 11.79 -9.85 -15.77
C ARG A 147 10.54 -9.58 -16.61
N PRO A 148 10.49 -8.47 -17.36
CA PRO A 148 9.28 -8.02 -18.07
C PRO A 148 8.82 -8.98 -19.18
N THR A 149 9.72 -9.84 -19.69
CA THR A 149 9.42 -10.86 -20.70
C THR A 149 8.92 -12.18 -20.11
N ASP A 150 9.00 -12.36 -18.79
CA ASP A 150 8.49 -13.55 -18.12
C ASP A 150 6.95 -13.53 -18.16
N PRO A 151 6.30 -14.54 -18.77
CA PRO A 151 4.85 -14.59 -18.81
C PRO A 151 4.24 -14.92 -17.44
N ASN A 152 5.04 -15.41 -16.49
CA ASN A 152 4.53 -15.89 -15.20
C ASN A 152 4.13 -14.74 -14.27
N GLU A 153 3.03 -14.96 -13.57
CA GLU A 153 2.61 -14.15 -12.43
C GLU A 153 3.15 -14.75 -11.14
N TYR A 154 3.49 -13.88 -10.19
CA TYR A 154 4.08 -14.25 -8.90
C TYR A 154 3.21 -13.77 -7.76
N ALA A 155 3.09 -14.59 -6.71
CA ALA A 155 2.71 -14.15 -5.39
C ALA A 155 3.90 -13.47 -4.72
N TRP A 156 3.72 -12.24 -4.27
CA TRP A 156 4.72 -11.53 -3.48
C TRP A 156 4.38 -11.66 -2.00
N LEU A 157 5.35 -12.10 -1.22
CA LEU A 157 5.20 -12.38 0.20
C LEU A 157 6.17 -11.55 1.02
N CYS A 158 5.70 -10.95 2.10
CA CYS A 158 6.56 -10.35 3.12
C CYS A 158 6.64 -11.30 4.32
N ASP A 159 7.80 -11.96 4.46
CA ASP A 159 8.09 -12.80 5.62
C ASP A 159 8.60 -11.93 6.78
N ASN A 160 7.86 -11.89 7.89
CA ASN A 160 8.23 -11.15 9.09
C ASN A 160 9.48 -11.71 9.81
N ASN A 161 10.00 -12.90 9.46
CA ASN A 161 11.34 -13.32 9.88
C ASN A 161 12.46 -12.67 9.06
N ARG A 162 12.14 -12.17 7.85
CA ARG A 162 13.06 -11.55 6.89
C ARG A 162 12.44 -10.29 6.25
N PRO A 163 12.02 -9.28 7.05
CA PRO A 163 11.17 -8.19 6.58
C PRO A 163 11.85 -7.24 5.56
N MET A 164 13.16 -7.36 5.36
CA MET A 164 13.92 -6.48 4.48
C MET A 164 13.58 -6.67 3.00
N GLN A 165 13.07 -7.84 2.62
CA GLN A 165 12.85 -8.20 1.21
C GLN A 165 11.53 -8.96 1.04
N PHE A 166 10.95 -8.83 -0.14
CA PHE A 166 9.84 -9.69 -0.53
C PHE A 166 10.36 -11.00 -1.10
N ILE A 167 9.59 -12.06 -0.87
CA ILE A 167 9.77 -13.37 -1.49
C ILE A 167 8.79 -13.44 -2.65
N ARG A 168 9.27 -13.82 -3.84
CA ARG A 168 8.41 -14.12 -4.99
C ARG A 168 8.23 -15.63 -5.13
N VAL A 169 7.00 -16.08 -5.30
CA VAL A 169 6.65 -17.49 -5.54
C VAL A 169 5.76 -17.55 -6.79
N PRO A 170 6.04 -18.42 -7.78
CA PRO A 170 5.14 -18.56 -8.95
C PRO A 170 3.71 -18.81 -8.50
N LYS A 171 2.73 -18.08 -9.06
CA LYS A 171 1.34 -18.05 -8.56
C LYS A 171 0.72 -19.42 -8.41
N GLU A 172 0.85 -20.29 -9.42
CA GLU A 172 0.28 -21.64 -9.36
C GLU A 172 0.90 -22.50 -8.26
N ARG A 173 2.22 -22.41 -8.09
CA ARG A 173 2.94 -23.09 -7.01
C ARG A 173 2.46 -22.58 -5.66
N PHE A 174 2.38 -21.26 -5.52
CA PHE A 174 1.90 -20.61 -4.31
C PHE A 174 0.49 -21.06 -3.93
N LEU A 175 -0.45 -21.08 -4.87
CA LEU A 175 -1.84 -21.47 -4.60
C LEU A 175 -1.93 -22.93 -4.14
N ARG A 176 -1.18 -23.85 -4.76
CA ARG A 176 -1.12 -25.25 -4.32
C ARG A 176 -0.52 -25.39 -2.92
N GLU A 177 0.60 -24.72 -2.65
CA GLU A 177 1.27 -24.77 -1.35
C GLU A 177 0.41 -24.14 -0.24
N TRP A 178 -0.20 -22.98 -0.52
CA TRP A 178 -1.10 -22.29 0.41
C TRP A 178 -2.31 -23.16 0.78
N ALA A 179 -2.90 -23.85 -0.20
CA ALA A 179 -3.96 -24.83 0.05
C ALA A 179 -3.47 -25.97 0.96
N GLY A 180 -2.25 -26.49 0.73
CA GLY A 180 -1.62 -27.50 1.57
C GLY A 180 -1.35 -27.04 3.02
N TYR A 181 -1.19 -25.73 3.25
CA TYR A 181 -1.05 -25.13 4.58
C TYR A 181 -2.39 -24.74 5.23
N GLY A 182 -3.51 -25.19 4.67
CA GLY A 182 -4.85 -24.97 5.23
C GLY A 182 -5.58 -23.77 4.64
N GLY A 183 -4.97 -23.02 3.71
CA GLY A 183 -5.70 -22.06 2.87
C GLY A 183 -6.34 -20.89 3.62
N PHE A 184 -5.83 -20.55 4.81
CA PHE A 184 -6.34 -19.40 5.55
C PHE A 184 -5.73 -18.10 5.02
N ALA A 185 -6.59 -17.09 4.90
CA ALA A 185 -6.17 -15.71 4.69
C ALA A 185 -7.12 -14.77 5.42
N LEU A 186 -6.58 -13.64 5.89
CA LEU A 186 -7.35 -12.55 6.50
C LEU A 186 -6.84 -11.21 5.98
N ALA A 187 -7.75 -10.39 5.46
CA ALA A 187 -7.49 -9.04 4.99
C ALA A 187 -8.42 -8.05 5.71
N ARG A 188 -7.95 -6.82 5.95
CA ARG A 188 -8.82 -5.75 6.47
C ARG A 188 -9.87 -5.39 5.45
N GLU A 189 -11.05 -5.00 5.93
CA GLU A 189 -12.08 -4.47 5.06
C GLU A 189 -11.69 -3.12 4.46
N SER A 190 -11.11 -2.22 5.25
CA SER A 190 -10.64 -0.92 4.77
C SER A 190 -9.61 -1.11 3.64
N PRO A 191 -9.80 -0.47 2.46
CA PRO A 191 -8.79 -0.48 1.41
C PRO A 191 -7.53 0.29 1.88
N PRO A 192 -6.36 0.05 1.27
CA PRO A 192 -5.21 0.94 1.51
C PRO A 192 -5.53 2.36 1.08
N LEU A 193 -4.85 3.33 1.72
CA LEU A 193 -4.87 4.70 1.23
C LEU A 193 -4.22 4.72 -0.17
N PRO A 194 -4.84 5.38 -1.17
CA PRO A 194 -4.21 5.54 -2.47
C PRO A 194 -2.85 6.23 -2.28
N PRO A 195 -1.81 5.84 -3.03
CA PRO A 195 -0.54 6.56 -2.98
C PRO A 195 -0.82 8.03 -3.31
N PRO A 196 -0.23 8.99 -2.56
CA PRO A 196 -0.38 10.41 -2.88
C PRO A 196 0.07 10.59 -4.32
N LEU A 197 -0.85 11.05 -5.18
CA LEU A 197 -0.58 11.12 -6.61
C LEU A 197 0.55 12.12 -6.90
N PHE A 198 0.68 13.18 -6.09
CA PHE A 198 1.73 14.20 -6.13
C PHE A 198 1.83 14.87 -4.75
N ASP A 199 2.97 15.47 -4.39
CA ASP A 199 2.99 16.48 -3.32
C ASP A 199 2.14 17.67 -3.77
N ALA A 200 1.15 18.07 -2.98
CA ALA A 200 0.22 19.16 -3.36
C ALA A 200 0.87 20.55 -3.39
N VAL A 201 2.16 20.65 -3.03
CA VAL A 201 2.93 21.89 -3.03
C VAL A 201 4.42 21.56 -3.11
N GLU A 202 5.12 22.12 -4.10
CA GLU A 202 6.57 22.22 -4.00
C GLU A 202 6.92 23.13 -2.81
N PRO A 203 7.88 22.75 -1.94
CA PRO A 203 8.42 23.70 -0.99
C PRO A 203 9.06 24.83 -1.79
N THR A 204 8.46 26.02 -1.76
CA THR A 204 9.09 27.22 -2.29
C THR A 204 10.42 27.38 -1.56
N SER A 205 11.51 27.16 -2.26
CA SER A 205 12.83 27.51 -1.77
C SER A 205 12.82 29.00 -1.54
N SER A 206 12.73 29.42 -0.28
CA SER A 206 13.05 30.78 0.11
C SER A 206 14.55 30.96 -0.07
N SER A 207 14.98 31.28 -1.29
CA SER A 207 16.27 31.91 -1.51
C SER A 207 16.16 33.32 -0.93
N SER A 208 16.44 33.46 0.35
CA SER A 208 16.77 34.74 0.96
C SER A 208 18.03 35.27 0.27
N LYS A 209 17.86 36.34 -0.50
CA LYS A 209 18.94 37.27 -0.83
C LYS A 209 19.26 38.12 0.38
#